data_AF-A0A1G9YFF0-F1
#
_entry.id   AF-A0A1G9YFF0-F1
#
_cell.length_a   1.000
_cell.length_b   1.000
_cell.length_c   1.000
_cell.angle_alpha   90.00
_cell.angle_beta   90.00
_cell.angle_gamma   90.00
#
_symmetry.space_group_name_H-M   'P 1'
#
loop_
_entity.id
_entity.type
_entity.pdbx_description
1 polymer ?
#
loop_
_entity_poly.entity_id
_entity_poly.type
_entity_poly.pdbx_seq_one_letter_code
_entity_poly.pdbx_strand_id
1 'polypeptide(L)'
;MKVEVNVDDKMHRWRWTCPNGHRTWEPTNHHFWCACCARAPEEEGSFDELHDKRRGETFERDEIVLKTDAGAYTDVYGEEGRP
;
A
#
# COMPACT_ATOMS: atom_id res chain seq x y z
N MET A 1 3.27 -7.30 15.13
CA MET A 1 1.95 -6.69 15.42
C MET A 1 1.43 -6.15 14.10
N LYS A 2 0.19 -6.42 13.70
CA LYS A 2 -0.30 -5.94 12.39
C LYS A 2 -0.87 -4.52 12.49
N VAL A 3 -0.60 -3.68 11.50
CA VAL A 3 -1.04 -2.29 11.40
C VAL A 3 -2.18 -2.17 10.39
N GLU A 4 -3.23 -1.46 10.76
CA GLU A 4 -4.42 -1.33 9.92
C GLU A 4 -4.35 -0.06 9.08
N VAL A 5 -4.52 -0.21 7.76
CA VAL A 5 -4.44 0.87 6.80
C VAL A 5 -5.75 0.94 6.03
N ASN A 6 -6.61 1.91 6.38
CA ASN A 6 -7.77 2.21 5.57
C ASN A 6 -7.36 3.01 4.32
N VAL A 7 -7.53 2.42 3.14
CA VAL A 7 -7.15 3.05 1.86
C VAL A 7 -8.21 3.99 1.30
N ASP A 8 -9.41 4.00 1.86
CA ASP A 8 -10.46 4.99 1.55
C ASP A 8 -10.33 6.25 2.44
N ASP A 9 -9.78 6.06 3.64
CA ASP A 9 -9.58 7.15 4.59
C ASP A 9 -8.45 8.10 4.15
N LYS A 10 -8.80 9.38 3.99
CA LYS A 10 -7.88 10.42 3.55
C LYS A 10 -6.74 10.69 4.54
N MET A 11 -6.96 10.54 5.85
CA MET A 11 -5.91 10.72 6.85
C MET A 11 -4.91 9.57 6.80
N HIS A 12 -5.38 8.34 6.63
CA HIS A 12 -4.52 7.18 6.43
C HIS A 12 -3.71 7.32 5.13
N ARG A 13 -4.34 7.69 4.01
CA ARG A 13 -3.64 8.00 2.74
C ARG A 13 -2.57 9.09 2.86
N TRP A 14 -2.73 10.03 3.80
CA TRP A 14 -1.72 11.06 4.07
C TRP A 14 -0.59 10.58 4.98
N ARG A 15 -0.88 9.69 5.92
CA ARG A 15 0.08 9.12 6.87
C ARG A 15 0.98 8.08 6.21
N TRP A 16 0.41 7.21 5.40
CA TRP A 16 1.12 6.10 4.77
C TRP A 16 1.66 6.55 3.41
N THR A 17 2.94 6.34 3.17
CA THR A 17 3.62 6.69 1.92
C THR A 17 4.48 5.54 1.41
N CYS A 18 4.86 5.57 0.13
CA CYS A 18 5.91 4.68 -0.37
C CYS A 18 7.25 4.95 0.37
N PRO A 19 8.25 4.06 0.28
CA PRO A 19 9.56 4.26 0.91
C PRO A 19 10.25 5.58 0.50
N ASN A 20 9.98 6.06 -0.73
CA ASN A 20 10.44 7.37 -1.22
C ASN A 20 9.60 8.56 -0.75
N GLY A 21 8.56 8.35 0.04
CA GLY A 21 7.72 9.40 0.62
C GLY A 21 6.57 9.89 -0.27
N HIS A 22 6.30 9.23 -1.40
CA HIS A 22 5.18 9.54 -2.27
C HIS A 22 3.84 9.01 -1.71
N ARG A 23 2.76 9.73 -2.01
CA ARG A 23 1.39 9.42 -1.57
C ARG A 23 0.55 8.72 -2.66
N THR A 24 1.12 8.60 -3.85
CA THR A 24 0.49 8.02 -5.05
C THR A 24 0.71 6.51 -5.11
N TRP A 25 0.79 5.87 -3.95
CA TRP A 25 0.87 4.43 -3.87
C TRP A 25 -0.52 3.81 -3.88
N GLU A 26 -0.62 2.63 -4.45
CA GLU A 26 -1.81 1.82 -4.59
C GLU A 26 -1.49 0.39 -4.13
N PRO A 27 -2.37 -0.24 -3.35
CA PRO A 27 -2.23 -1.65 -3.06
C PRO A 27 -2.58 -2.47 -4.30
N THR A 28 -1.62 -3.26 -4.75
CA THR A 28 -1.78 -4.20 -5.85
C THR A 28 -1.68 -5.64 -5.29
N ASN A 29 -1.92 -6.62 -6.15
CA ASN A 29 -1.98 -8.03 -5.80
C ASN A 29 -0.69 -8.47 -5.06
N HIS A 30 -0.79 -8.69 -3.75
CA HIS A 30 0.32 -8.98 -2.82
C HIS A 30 1.49 -7.98 -2.70
N HIS A 31 1.56 -6.89 -3.47
CA HIS A 31 2.57 -5.82 -3.33
C HIS A 31 1.95 -4.42 -3.41
N PHE A 32 2.69 -3.38 -3.06
CA PHE A 32 2.31 -1.99 -3.30
C PHE A 32 2.94 -1.48 -4.58
N TRP A 33 2.27 -0.55 -5.24
CA TRP A 33 2.77 0.09 -6.45
C TRP A 33 2.67 1.61 -6.32
N CYS A 34 3.67 2.36 -6.76
CA CYS A 34 3.65 3.81 -6.78
C CYS A 34 3.81 4.36 -8.19
N ALA A 35 2.83 5.14 -8.64
CA ALA A 35 2.85 5.78 -9.96
C ALA A 35 4.02 6.76 -10.15
N CYS A 36 4.52 7.38 -9.07
CA CYS A 36 5.67 8.29 -9.15
C CYS A 36 6.97 7.51 -9.33
N CYS A 37 7.20 6.46 -8.52
CA CYS A 37 8.40 5.63 -8.63
C CYS A 37 8.42 4.85 -9.95
N ALA A 38 7.27 4.34 -10.42
CA ALA A 38 7.18 3.65 -11.71
C ALA A 38 7.51 4.54 -12.92
N ARG A 39 7.43 5.86 -12.78
CA ARG A 39 7.83 6.82 -13.83
C ARG A 39 9.31 7.17 -13.75
N ALA A 40 9.98 6.89 -12.64
CA ALA A 40 11.40 7.14 -12.48
C ALA A 40 12.18 5.97 -13.10
N PRO A 41 13.17 6.21 -13.97
CA PRO A 41 13.93 5.14 -14.63
C PRO A 41 14.87 4.38 -13.70
N GLU A 42 15.16 4.92 -12.52
CA GLU A 42 16.11 4.37 -11.55
C GLU A 42 15.42 3.68 -10.36
N GLU A 43 14.09 3.72 -10.28
CA GLU A 43 13.33 3.20 -9.13
C GLU A 43 12.36 2.09 -9.53
N GLU A 44 12.25 1.08 -8.67
CA GLU A 44 11.21 0.07 -8.80
C GLU A 44 9.87 0.67 -8.34
N GLY A 45 8.92 0.72 -9.27
CA GLY A 45 7.57 1.21 -8.98
C GLY A 45 6.78 0.30 -8.04
N SER A 46 7.20 -0.96 -7.88
CA SER A 46 6.58 -1.96 -7.02
C SER A 46 7.46 -2.26 -5.80
N PHE A 47 6.84 -2.41 -4.63
CA PHE A 47 7.52 -2.63 -3.36
C PHE A 47 6.59 -3.29 -2.35
N ASP A 48 7.13 -3.95 -1.34
CA ASP A 48 6.35 -4.70 -0.35
C ASP A 48 6.23 -3.99 1.01
N GLU A 49 6.62 -2.71 1.09
CA GLU A 49 6.67 -1.98 2.35
C GLU A 49 5.98 -0.60 2.27
N LEU A 50 5.35 -0.15 3.36
CA LEU A 50 4.85 1.22 3.47
C LEU A 50 5.51 1.96 4.63
N HIS A 51 5.82 3.22 4.37
CA HIS A 51 6.37 4.13 5.35
C HIS A 51 5.24 4.86 6.10
N ASP A 52 5.20 4.71 7.42
CA ASP A 52 4.30 5.39 8.32
C ASP A 52 4.90 6.71 8.78
N LYS A 53 4.45 7.84 8.22
CA LYS A 53 4.96 9.17 8.60
C LYS A 53 4.67 9.57 10.05
N ARG A 54 3.67 8.97 10.69
CA ARG A 54 3.34 9.28 12.09
C ARG A 54 4.36 8.66 13.04
N ARG A 55 4.82 7.44 12.71
CA ARG A 55 5.81 6.70 13.49
C ARG A 55 7.25 6.95 13.03
N GLY A 56 7.44 7.31 11.76
CA GLY A 56 8.75 7.37 11.12
C GLY A 56 9.33 5.98 10.85
N GLU A 57 8.49 4.96 10.75
CA GLU A 57 8.87 3.55 10.60
C GLU A 57 8.29 2.98 9.32
N THR A 58 8.95 1.98 8.74
CA THR A 58 8.47 1.25 7.56
C THR A 58 7.95 -0.11 7.99
N PHE A 59 6.83 -0.53 7.39
CA PHE A 59 6.14 -1.79 7.71
C PHE A 59 6.03 -2.63 6.45
N GLU A 60 6.28 -3.93 6.56
CA GLU A 60 6.14 -4.87 5.45
C GLU A 60 4.66 -5.19 5.17
N ARG A 61 4.37 -5.68 3.96
CA ARG A 61 3.02 -6.03 3.50
C ARG A 61 2.35 -7.06 4.40
N ASP A 62 3.09 -8.03 4.94
CA ASP A 62 2.50 -9.01 5.88
C ASP A 62 2.08 -8.37 7.20
N GLU A 63 2.78 -7.30 7.60
CA GLU A 63 2.43 -6.54 8.79
C GLU A 63 1.26 -5.58 8.56
N ILE A 64 0.90 -5.29 7.31
CA ILE A 64 -0.14 -4.32 6.95
C ILE A 64 -1.46 -5.02 6.61
N VAL A 65 -2.52 -4.65 7.33
CA VAL A 65 -3.90 -5.06 7.03
C VAL A 65 -4.62 -3.92 6.34
N LEU A 66 -4.87 -4.08 5.04
CA LEU A 66 -5.60 -3.10 4.24
C LEU A 66 -7.10 -3.18 4.52
N LYS A 67 -7.73 -2.03 4.71
CA LYS A 67 -9.17 -1.89 4.92
C LYS A 67 -9.75 -0.86 3.97
N THR A 68 -11.04 -0.98 3.70
CA THR A 68 -11.84 0.01 2.98
C THR A 68 -13.07 0.35 3.80
N ASP A 69 -13.77 1.43 3.45
CA ASP A 69 -15.04 1.79 4.08
C ASP A 69 -16.10 0.67 3.95
N ALA A 70 -16.00 -0.15 2.89
CA ALA A 70 -16.88 -1.29 2.65
C ALA A 70 -16.52 -2.56 3.44
N GLY A 71 -15.37 -2.60 4.14
CA GLY A 71 -14.90 -3.78 4.88
C GLY A 71 -13.40 -4.08 4.68
N ALA A 72 -12.96 -5.27 5.11
CA ALA A 72 -11.58 -5.71 4.88
C ALA A 72 -11.25 -5.69 3.38
N TYR A 73 -10.13 -5.07 3.00
CA TYR A 73 -9.71 -5.04 1.60
C TYR A 73 -9.40 -6.48 1.19
N THR A 74 -10.24 -7.04 0.33
CA THR A 74 -10.03 -8.34 -0.29
C THR A 74 -9.59 -8.05 -1.72
N ASP A 75 -8.33 -8.37 -2.04
CA ASP A 75 -7.87 -8.39 -3.41
C ASP A 75 -8.78 -9.37 -4.18
N VAL A 76 -9.68 -8.86 -5.01
CA VAL A 76 -10.56 -9.69 -5.88
C VAL A 76 -9.78 -10.51 -6.92
N TYR A 77 -8.46 -10.31 -6.97
CA TYR A 77 -7.52 -11.05 -7.82
C TYR A 77 -6.64 -12.04 -7.03
N GLY A 78 -6.90 -12.23 -5.73
CA GLY A 78 -6.31 -13.29 -4.94
C GLY A 78 -7.09 -14.59 -5.13
N GLU A 79 -6.49 -15.53 -5.86
CA GLU A 79 -6.82 -16.96 -5.87
C GLU A 79 -8.26 -17.35 -6.28
N GLU A 80 -8.66 -17.07 -7.53
CA GLU A 80 -9.60 -17.84 -8.39
C GLU A 80 -10.32 -16.90 -9.37
N GLY A 81 -10.35 -17.27 -10.66
CA GLY A 81 -11.33 -16.71 -11.62
C GLY A 81 -10.77 -16.01 -12.84
N ARG A 82 -10.10 -16.76 -13.72
CA ARG A 82 -9.99 -16.43 -15.15
C ARG A 82 -11.35 -16.76 -15.83
N PRO A 83 -11.99 -15.86 -16.59
CA PRO A 83 -13.08 -16.24 -17.49
C PRO A 83 -12.57 -17.06 -18.69
#